data_AF-A0A6G7TM74-F1
#
_entry.id   AF-A0A6G7TM74-F1
#
_cell.length_a   1.000
_cell.length_b   1.000
_cell.length_c   1.000
_cell.angle_alpha   90.00
_cell.angle_beta   90.00
_cell.angle_gamma   90.00
#
_symmetry.space_group_name_H-M   'P 1'
#
loop_
_entity.id
_entity.type
_entity.pdbx_description
1 polymer ?
#
loop_
_entity_poly.entity_id
_entity_poly.type
_entity_poly.pdbx_seq_one_letter_code
_entity_poly.pdbx_strand_id
1 'polypeptide(L)' 'MILITTVREGESIDKALKKCKKKFDKTRILKEFREKQQYIKRSEGRRNEILRAKYRELMKLKKEE' A
#
# COMPACT_ATOMS: atom_id res chain seq x y z
N MET A 1 -10.29 7.03 -10.43
CA MET A 1 -10.33 5.56 -10.64
C MET A 1 -11.48 4.99 -9.84
N ILE A 2 -12.26 4.09 -10.43
CA ILE A 2 -13.56 3.67 -9.90
C ILE A 2 -13.41 2.35 -9.13
N LEU A 3 -13.72 2.36 -7.83
CA LEU A 3 -13.82 1.17 -6.99
C LEU A 3 -15.27 0.69 -6.95
N ILE A 4 -15.68 -0.11 -7.93
CA ILE A 4 -17.00 -0.77 -7.89
C ILE A 4 -16.90 -2.07 -7.10
N THR A 5 -17.75 -2.24 -6.09
CA THR A 5 -17.98 -3.52 -5.39
C THR A 5 -19.37 -4.00 -5.78
N THR A 6 -19.45 -5.18 -6.37
CA THR A 6 -20.74 -5.81 -6.73
C THR A 6 -21.39 -6.38 -5.47
N VAL A 7 -22.61 -5.94 -5.16
CA VAL A 7 -23.43 -6.52 -4.09
C VAL A 7 -24.41 -7.50 -4.73
N ARG A 8 -24.49 -8.73 -4.22
CA ARG A 8 -25.47 -9.74 -4.69
C ARG A 8 -26.75 -9.66 -3.87
N GLU A 9 -27.89 -10.03 -4.45
CA GLU A 9 -29.17 -10.11 -3.74
C GLU A 9 -29.06 -11.10 -2.56
N GLY A 10 -29.42 -10.64 -1.36
CA GLY A 10 -29.30 -11.41 -0.10
C GLY A 10 -27.99 -11.22 0.67
N GLU A 11 -27.02 -10.45 0.17
CA GLU A 11 -25.84 -10.09 0.97
C GLU A 11 -26.18 -9.01 2.02
N SER A 12 -25.82 -9.27 3.27
CA SER A 12 -25.85 -8.26 4.34
C SER A 12 -24.93 -7.08 4.01
N ILE A 13 -25.43 -5.86 4.20
CA ILE A 13 -24.74 -4.58 3.95
C ILE A 13 -23.34 -4.55 4.58
N ASP A 14 -23.19 -5.11 5.80
CA ASP A 14 -21.91 -5.16 6.51
C ASP A 14 -20.84 -5.97 5.77
N LYS A 15 -21.24 -7.06 5.10
CA LYS A 15 -20.30 -7.88 4.30
C LYS A 15 -19.83 -7.11 3.08
N ALA A 16 -20.71 -6.37 2.42
CA ALA A 16 -20.37 -5.52 1.28
C ALA A 16 -19.40 -4.39 1.69
N LEU A 17 -19.66 -3.72 2.81
CA LEU A 17 -18.76 -2.68 3.36
C LEU A 17 -17.38 -3.24 3.69
N LYS A 18 -17.29 -4.42 4.33
CA LYS A 18 -16.01 -5.09 4.62
C LYS A 18 -15.25 -5.45 3.35
N LYS A 19 -15.93 -5.95 2.30
CA LYS A 19 -15.31 -6.24 1.01
C LYS A 19 -14.78 -4.98 0.34
N CYS A 20 -15.56 -3.89 0.37
CA CYS A 20 -15.16 -2.60 -0.17
C CYS A 20 -13.90 -2.07 0.54
N LYS A 21 -13.87 -2.11 1.88
CA LYS A 21 -12.71 -1.72 2.68
C LYS A 21 -11.47 -2.55 2.36
N LYS A 22 -11.60 -3.88 2.29
CA LYS A 22 -10.49 -4.77 1.90
C LYS A 22 -9.98 -4.46 0.48
N LYS A 23 -10.89 -4.18 -0.47
CA LYS A 23 -10.52 -3.81 -1.84
C LYS A 23 -9.76 -2.47 -1.85
N PHE A 24 -10.24 -1.48 -1.12
CA PHE A 24 -9.59 -0.18 -0.97
C PHE A 24 -8.18 -0.28 -0.37
N ASP A 25 -8.01 -1.06 0.70
CA ASP A 25 -6.71 -1.27 1.34
C ASP A 25 -5.74 -2.03 0.42
N LYS A 26 -6.24 -3.04 -0.32
CA LYS A 26 -5.45 -3.81 -1.30
C LYS A 26 -4.95 -2.93 -2.45
N THR A 27 -5.78 -2.00 -2.93
CA THR A 27 -5.42 -1.07 -4.01
C THR A 27 -4.44 0.02 -3.53
N ARG A 28 -4.18 0.16 -2.22
CA ARG A 28 -3.17 1.09 -1.66
C ARG A 28 -3.32 2.56 -2.11
N ILE A 29 -4.54 2.98 -2.43
CA ILE A 29 -4.84 4.31 -3.00
C ILE A 29 -4.36 5.43 -2.08
N LEU A 30 -4.60 5.30 -0.76
CA LEU A 30 -4.14 6.31 0.20
C LEU A 30 -2.62 6.48 0.24
N LYS A 31 -1.88 5.42 -0.09
CA LYS A 31 -0.41 5.47 -0.11
C LYS A 31 0.05 6.22 -1.36
N GLU A 32 -0.47 5.85 -2.53
CA GLU A 32 -0.14 6.54 -3.79
C GLU A 32 -0.54 8.02 -3.76
N PHE A 33 -1.71 8.33 -3.20
CA PHE A 33 -2.15 9.70 -3.03
C PHE A 33 -1.19 10.49 -2.14
N ARG A 34 -0.79 9.92 -1.00
CA ARG A 34 0.20 10.54 -0.09
C ARG A 34 1.57 10.72 -0.74
N GLU A 35 2.03 9.77 -1.55
CA GLU A 35 3.29 9.87 -2.28
C GLU A 35 3.26 10.94 -3.38
N LYS A 36 2.10 11.14 -4.02
CA LYS A 36 1.91 12.14 -5.09
C LYS A 36 1.58 13.55 -4.59
N GLN A 37 1.19 13.71 -3.32
CA GLN A 37 0.86 15.02 -2.75
C GLN A 37 2.03 16.02 -2.79
N GLN A 38 3.27 15.53 -2.77
CA GLN A 38 4.47 16.35 -2.82
C GLN A 38 5.40 15.88 -3.95
N TYR A 39 6.06 16.82 -4.61
CA TYR A 39 7.12 16.49 -5.55
C TYR A 39 8.38 16.03 -4.80
N ILE A 40 8.88 14.85 -5.13
CA ILE A 40 10.12 14.31 -4.57
C ILE A 40 11.17 14.32 -5.68
N LYS A 41 12.32 14.96 -5.43
CA LYS A 41 13.42 14.97 -6.41
C LYS A 41 13.94 13.56 -6.63
N ARG A 42 14.28 13.21 -7.89
CA ARG A 42 14.80 11.88 -8.26
C ARG A 42 15.98 11.42 -7.38
N SER A 43 16.88 12.34 -7.01
CA SER A 43 18.01 12.05 -6.12
C SER A 43 17.59 11.62 -4.72
N GLU A 44 16.55 12.27 -4.16
CA GLU A 44 16.04 11.95 -2.82
C GLU A 44 15.30 10.62 -2.81
N GLY A 45 14.50 10.35 -3.85
CA GLY A 45 13.85 9.06 -4.05
C GLY A 45 14.86 7.91 -4.09
N ARG A 46 15.92 8.04 -4.91
CA ARG A 46 16.98 7.04 -5.03
C ARG A 46 17.75 6.83 -3.72
N ARG A 47 18.03 7.89 -2.98
CA ARG A 47 18.70 7.80 -1.67
C ARG A 47 17.87 6.98 -0.67
N ASN A 48 16.57 7.25 -0.60
CA ASN A 48 15.65 6.53 0.29
C ASN A 48 15.52 5.04 -0.08
N GLU A 49 15.56 4.71 -1.37
CA GLU A 49 15.54 3.33 -1.85
C GLU A 49 16.76 2.54 -1.37
N ILE A 50 17.97 3.09 -1.55
CA ILE A 50 19.23 2.46 -1.14
C ILE A 50 19.28 2.27 0.38
N LEU A 51 18.88 3.28 1.15
CA LEU A 51 18.83 3.18 2.61
C LEU A 51 17.90 2.05 3.08
N ARG A 52 16.72 1.94 2.48
CA ARG A 52 15.77 0.85 2.76
C ARG A 52 16.33 -0.52 2.38
N ALA A 53 17.08 -0.61 1.28
CA ALA A 53 17.72 -1.85 0.86
C ALA A 53 18.77 -2.32 1.88
N LYS A 54 19.70 -1.43 2.26
CA LYS A 54 20.72 -1.72 3.28
C LYS A 54 20.12 -2.17 4.61
N TYR A 55 19.08 -1.48 5.08
CA TYR A 55 18.40 -1.86 6.32
C TYR A 55 17.79 -3.27 6.23
N ARG A 56 17.15 -3.62 5.11
CA ARG A 56 16.59 -4.97 4.93
C ARG A 56 17.67 -6.05 4.87
N GLU A 57 18.81 -5.76 4.27
CA GLU A 57 19.95 -6.68 4.20
C GLU A 57 20.54 -6.93 5.58
N LEU A 58 20.79 -5.86 6.35
CA LEU A 58 21.26 -5.97 7.74
C LEU A 58 20.29 -6.79 8.61
N MET A 59 18.99 -6.59 8.45
CA MET A 59 17.97 -7.35 9.20
C MET A 59 17.89 -8.83 8.79
N LYS A 60 18.28 -9.19 7.57
CA LYS A 60 18.37 -10.59 7.14
C LYS A 60 19.59 -11.27 7.75
N LEU A 61 20.76 -10.63 7.66
CA LEU A 61 22.01 -11.15 8.23
C LEU A 61 21.87 -11.40 9.73
N LYS A 62 21.31 -10.43 10.47
CA LYS A 62 21.04 -10.57 11.91
C LYS A 62 20.05 -11.69 12.27
N LYS A 63 19.24 -12.15 11.32
CA LYS A 63 18.28 -13.25 11.53
C LYS A 63 18.89 -14.61 11.23
N GLU A 64 19.93 -14.64 10.39
CA GLU A 64 20.67 -15.85 10.02
C GLU A 64 21.76 -16.17 11.06
N GLU A 65 22.26 -15.16 11.76
CA GLU A 65 22.99 -15.28 13.04
C GLU A 65 22.07 -15.69 14.20
#